data_AF-A0A2I4PEB2-F1
#
_entry.id   AF-A0A2I4PEB2-F1
#
_cell.length_a   1.000
_cell.length_b   1.000
_cell.length_c   1.000
_cell.angle_alpha   90.00
_cell.angle_beta   90.00
_cell.angle_gamma   90.00
#
_symmetry.space_group_name_H-M   'P 1'
#
loop_
_entity.id
_entity.type
_entity.pdbx_description
1 polymer ?
#
loop_
_entity_poly.entity_id
_entity_poly.type
_entity_poly.pdbx_seq_one_letter_code
_entity_poly.pdbx_strand_id
1 'polypeptide(L)'
;LNGLGEVFIYKDHVVATFNEKVESLHNVNGHFSFGIKTLITNSSQPNVIETDFGTATATQRLTIEGVTNTETGQIERDYPFFYKVGDLAGESNQVRWFLNVNLNKSDVTEDISIADRQGSGQQLNKESFTFDIVNDKETKYISLAEFEQQGYGKIDFVTDNDFNLRFYRNKARFTSFIVRYTSTIT
;
A
#
# COMPACT_ATOMS: atom_id res chain seq x y z
N LEU A 1 0.20 -5.79 -26.65
CA LEU A 1 -0.59 -6.00 -27.88
C LEU A 1 -0.05 -7.17 -28.72
N ASN A 2 0.27 -8.33 -28.10
CA ASN A 2 0.70 -9.56 -28.79
C ASN A 2 1.74 -9.39 -29.92
N GLY A 3 2.68 -8.45 -29.76
CA GLY A 3 3.69 -8.14 -30.78
C GLY A 3 3.22 -7.35 -32.01
N LEU A 4 1.93 -6.97 -32.08
CA LEU A 4 1.32 -6.13 -33.13
C LEU A 4 1.43 -4.62 -32.84
N GLY A 5 1.96 -4.27 -31.67
CA GLY A 5 2.08 -2.88 -31.22
C GLY A 5 2.48 -2.80 -29.74
N GLU A 6 2.50 -1.58 -29.24
CA GLU A 6 2.80 -1.25 -27.85
C GLU A 6 1.86 -0.16 -27.31
N VAL A 7 1.76 -0.10 -25.97
CA VAL A 7 1.00 0.94 -25.27
C VAL A 7 1.94 1.62 -24.28
N PHE A 8 2.04 2.94 -24.37
CA PHE A 8 2.76 3.76 -23.43
C PHE A 8 1.78 4.52 -22.53
N ILE A 9 2.01 4.44 -21.23
CA ILE A 9 1.16 5.05 -20.20
C ILE A 9 1.94 6.19 -19.55
N TYR A 10 1.47 7.42 -19.72
CA TYR A 10 2.01 8.61 -19.10
C TYR A 10 1.04 9.14 -18.05
N LYS A 11 1.46 10.14 -17.29
CA LYS A 11 0.62 10.74 -16.24
C LYS A 11 -0.57 11.51 -16.81
N ASP A 12 -0.41 12.07 -17.99
CA ASP A 12 -1.33 13.00 -18.65
C ASP A 12 -2.05 12.40 -19.85
N HIS A 13 -1.52 11.33 -20.46
CA HIS A 13 -2.14 10.66 -21.60
C HIS A 13 -1.69 9.20 -21.76
N VAL A 14 -2.38 8.44 -22.61
CA VAL A 14 -2.06 7.06 -22.99
C VAL A 14 -1.97 6.97 -24.51
N VAL A 15 -0.93 6.33 -25.03
CA VAL A 15 -0.70 6.16 -26.47
C VAL A 15 -0.63 4.68 -26.80
N ALA A 16 -1.53 4.21 -27.67
CA ALA A 16 -1.46 2.88 -28.26
C ALA A 16 -1.02 2.99 -29.73
N THR A 17 0.09 2.35 -30.07
CA THR A 17 0.68 2.39 -31.42
C THR A 17 0.75 0.98 -31.99
N PHE A 18 0.22 0.78 -33.20
CA PHE A 18 0.35 -0.47 -33.94
C PHE A 18 1.59 -0.42 -34.86
N ASN A 19 2.26 -1.56 -35.02
CA ASN A 19 3.38 -1.70 -35.95
C ASN A 19 2.92 -2.30 -37.29
N GLU A 20 3.84 -2.33 -38.25
CA GLU A 20 3.63 -2.82 -39.63
C GLU A 20 3.02 -4.22 -39.75
N LYS A 21 3.14 -5.08 -38.73
CA LYS A 21 2.55 -6.43 -38.76
C LYS A 21 1.03 -6.39 -38.87
N VAL A 22 0.40 -5.30 -38.43
CA VAL A 22 -1.06 -5.12 -38.50
C VAL A 22 -1.56 -5.01 -39.95
N GLU A 23 -0.72 -4.57 -40.88
CA GLU A 23 -1.12 -4.31 -42.28
C GLU A 23 -1.58 -5.58 -43.02
N SER A 24 -1.09 -6.74 -42.59
CA SER A 24 -1.44 -8.05 -43.16
C SER A 24 -2.72 -8.65 -42.57
N LEU A 25 -3.35 -8.00 -41.59
CA LEU A 25 -4.46 -8.55 -40.82
C LEU A 25 -5.78 -7.85 -41.19
N HIS A 26 -6.84 -8.63 -41.30
CA HIS A 26 -8.21 -8.13 -41.46
C HIS A 26 -8.97 -8.23 -40.14
N ASN A 27 -9.80 -7.23 -39.83
CA ASN A 27 -10.67 -7.20 -38.64
C ASN A 27 -9.93 -7.42 -37.31
N VAL A 28 -8.87 -6.66 -37.09
CA VAL A 28 -8.07 -6.72 -35.85
C VAL A 28 -8.93 -6.32 -34.65
N ASN A 29 -9.02 -7.20 -33.65
CA ASN A 29 -9.75 -6.98 -32.41
C ASN A 29 -8.81 -7.12 -31.22
N GLY A 30 -8.95 -6.24 -30.23
CA GLY A 30 -8.14 -6.28 -29.02
C GLY A 30 -8.60 -5.25 -28.00
N HIS A 31 -8.07 -5.38 -26.79
CA HIS A 31 -8.24 -4.39 -25.73
C HIS A 31 -6.93 -4.27 -24.95
N PHE A 32 -6.81 -3.19 -24.19
CA PHE A 32 -5.80 -3.03 -23.16
C PHE A 32 -6.43 -2.33 -21.96
N SER A 33 -5.83 -2.51 -20.79
CA SER A 33 -6.25 -1.86 -19.55
C SER A 33 -5.03 -1.23 -18.90
N PHE A 34 -5.25 -0.13 -18.19
CA PHE A 34 -4.20 0.59 -17.48
C PHE A 34 -4.74 1.07 -16.13
N GLY A 35 -3.84 1.23 -15.16
CA GLY A 35 -4.16 1.80 -13.85
C GLY A 35 -4.03 3.32 -13.86
N ILE A 36 -4.92 3.99 -13.13
CA ILE A 36 -4.79 5.41 -12.79
C ILE A 36 -4.83 5.57 -11.27
N LYS A 37 -4.16 6.62 -10.78
CA LYS A 37 -4.26 7.04 -9.38
C LYS A 37 -5.01 8.36 -9.34
N THR A 38 -6.17 8.37 -8.68
CA THR A 38 -6.91 9.60 -8.43
C THR A 38 -6.07 10.54 -7.57
N LEU A 39 -5.95 11.80 -8.00
CA LEU A 39 -5.30 12.84 -7.21
C LEU A 39 -6.13 13.08 -5.93
N ILE A 40 -5.52 12.80 -4.78
CA ILE A 40 -6.11 13.08 -3.49
C ILE A 40 -5.93 14.58 -3.22
N THR A 41 -7.03 15.30 -3.07
CA THR A 41 -7.02 16.71 -2.65
C THR A 41 -7.49 16.79 -1.20
N ASN A 42 -7.01 17.77 -0.43
CA ASN A 42 -7.46 17.99 0.95
C ASN A 42 -8.87 18.64 1.03
N SER A 43 -9.69 18.48 -0.01
CA SER A 43 -11.06 18.98 -0.04
C SER A 43 -11.97 18.02 0.71
N SER A 44 -12.86 18.57 1.54
CA SER A 44 -13.98 17.82 2.13
C SER A 44 -15.19 17.73 1.20
N GLN A 45 -15.21 18.51 0.12
CA GLN A 45 -16.27 18.50 -0.88
C GLN A 45 -15.92 17.56 -2.03
N PRO A 46 -16.91 16.82 -2.57
CA PRO A 46 -16.73 16.01 -3.76
C PRO A 46 -16.33 16.87 -4.97
N ASN A 47 -15.47 16.33 -5.82
CA ASN A 47 -15.13 16.91 -7.11
C ASN A 47 -15.73 16.05 -8.23
N VAL A 48 -16.50 16.67 -9.12
CA VAL A 48 -17.17 16.00 -10.23
C VAL A 48 -16.47 16.34 -11.53
N ILE A 49 -16.15 15.32 -12.32
CA ILE A 49 -15.58 15.46 -13.66
C ILE A 49 -16.45 14.74 -14.68
N GLU A 50 -16.56 15.31 -15.87
CA GLU A 50 -17.22 14.70 -17.02
C GLU A 50 -16.21 14.58 -18.15
N THR A 51 -15.98 13.36 -18.65
CA THR A 51 -14.96 13.09 -19.66
C THR A 51 -15.27 11.86 -20.49
N ASP A 52 -14.88 11.88 -21.76
CA ASP A 52 -14.84 10.77 -22.71
C ASP A 52 -13.39 10.31 -22.99
N PHE A 53 -12.43 10.80 -22.20
CA PHE A 53 -10.99 10.64 -22.40
C PHE A 53 -10.47 11.18 -23.75
N GLY A 54 -11.19 12.10 -24.39
CA GLY A 54 -10.84 12.62 -25.72
C GLY A 54 -11.08 11.61 -26.84
N THR A 55 -12.04 10.72 -26.67
CA THR A 55 -12.38 9.65 -27.62
C THR A 55 -13.79 9.83 -28.20
N ALA A 56 -14.14 9.05 -29.22
CA ALA A 56 -15.50 9.04 -29.77
C ALA A 56 -16.53 8.26 -28.91
N THR A 57 -16.14 7.83 -27.70
CA THR A 57 -17.04 7.08 -26.80
C THR A 57 -17.94 8.02 -26.00
N ALA A 58 -18.95 7.48 -25.33
CA ALA A 58 -19.87 8.30 -24.54
C ALA A 58 -19.15 8.95 -23.35
N THR A 59 -19.44 10.23 -23.11
CA THR A 59 -18.96 10.96 -21.92
C THR A 59 -19.46 10.29 -20.65
N GLN A 60 -18.54 10.08 -19.71
CA GLN A 60 -18.82 9.52 -18.40
C GLN A 60 -18.68 10.58 -17.31
N ARG A 61 -19.54 10.51 -16.30
CA ARG A 61 -19.49 11.35 -15.10
C ARG A 61 -18.80 10.58 -13.99
N LEU A 62 -17.68 11.10 -13.49
CA LEU A 62 -16.95 10.54 -12.36
C LEU A 62 -17.05 11.49 -11.16
N THR A 63 -17.20 10.94 -9.97
CA THR A 63 -17.22 11.70 -8.71
C THR A 63 -16.04 11.23 -7.86
N ILE A 64 -15.15 12.17 -7.56
CA ILE A 64 -14.02 11.99 -6.65
C ILE A 64 -14.47 12.56 -5.31
N GLU A 65 -14.80 11.67 -4.38
CA GLU A 65 -15.25 12.07 -3.05
C GLU A 65 -14.14 12.83 -2.31
N GLY A 66 -14.55 13.86 -1.57
CA GLY A 66 -13.67 14.58 -0.65
C GLY A 66 -13.36 13.73 0.58
N VAL A 67 -12.28 14.06 1.27
CA VAL A 67 -12.01 13.49 2.59
C VAL A 67 -12.78 14.32 3.60
N THR A 68 -13.95 13.83 4.02
CA THR A 68 -14.60 14.37 5.21
C THR A 68 -13.79 13.93 6.42
N ASN A 69 -12.92 14.81 6.92
CA ASN A 69 -12.46 14.73 8.29
C ASN A 69 -13.69 15.00 9.18
N THR A 70 -14.46 13.96 9.50
CA THR A 70 -15.54 14.05 10.50
C THR A 70 -14.99 14.19 11.92
N GLU A 71 -13.68 14.31 12.11
CA GLU A 71 -13.04 14.40 13.41
C GLU A 71 -12.44 15.79 13.64
N THR A 72 -13.32 16.78 13.80
CA THR A 72 -12.97 18.08 14.41
C THR A 72 -13.08 18.03 15.95
N GLY A 73 -13.06 16.84 16.55
CA GLY A 73 -13.08 16.64 17.99
C GLY A 73 -12.07 15.56 18.39
N GLN A 74 -11.52 15.69 19.60
CA GLN A 74 -10.76 14.64 20.29
C GLN A 74 -11.66 13.42 20.52
N ILE A 75 -11.94 12.66 19.47
CA ILE A 75 -12.40 11.29 19.63
C ILE A 75 -11.13 10.53 19.97
N GLU A 76 -11.05 9.99 21.18
CA GLU A 76 -10.11 8.90 21.48
C GLU A 76 -10.32 7.85 20.39
N ARG A 77 -9.39 7.77 19.43
CA ARG A 77 -9.51 6.82 18.34
C ARG A 77 -9.32 5.44 18.95
N ASP A 78 -10.42 4.73 19.12
CA ASP A 78 -10.40 3.34 19.53
C ASP A 78 -10.07 2.46 18.33
N TYR A 79 -8.76 2.30 18.06
CA TYR A 79 -8.29 1.36 17.07
C TYR A 79 -8.36 -0.06 17.64
N PRO A 80 -8.68 -1.09 16.82
CA PRO A 80 -8.45 -2.46 17.27
C PRO A 80 -6.97 -2.63 17.64
N PHE A 81 -6.68 -3.48 18.63
CA PHE A 81 -5.32 -3.71 19.12
C PHE A 81 -4.33 -4.03 17.98
N PHE A 82 -4.79 -4.75 16.96
CA PHE A 82 -4.00 -5.05 15.78
C PHE A 82 -4.87 -5.01 14.53
N TYR A 83 -4.35 -4.42 13.45
CA TYR A 83 -4.92 -4.56 12.12
C TYR A 83 -3.84 -4.37 11.03
N LYS A 84 -4.08 -4.99 9.88
CA LYS A 84 -3.18 -4.94 8.71
C LYS A 84 -3.88 -4.25 7.54
N VAL A 85 -3.17 -3.36 6.85
CA VAL A 85 -3.63 -2.74 5.59
C VAL A 85 -2.51 -2.77 4.56
N GLY A 86 -2.86 -2.57 3.29
CA GLY A 86 -1.91 -2.43 2.21
C GLY A 86 -2.45 -1.59 1.06
N ASP A 87 -1.54 -1.04 0.26
CA ASP A 87 -1.87 -0.23 -0.92
C ASP A 87 -0.79 -0.33 -2.01
N LEU A 88 -1.08 0.25 -3.17
CA LEU A 88 -0.17 0.35 -4.34
C LEU A 88 0.37 1.77 -4.52
N ALA A 89 0.40 2.59 -3.46
CA ALA A 89 0.76 4.00 -3.57
C ALA A 89 2.27 4.28 -3.55
N GLY A 90 3.11 3.24 -3.56
CA GLY A 90 4.57 3.31 -3.64
C GLY A 90 5.10 3.24 -5.07
N GLU A 91 6.27 2.63 -5.23
CA GLU A 91 6.89 2.37 -6.54
C GLU A 91 6.02 1.42 -7.39
N SER A 92 6.13 1.56 -8.71
CA SER A 92 5.45 0.68 -9.66
C SER A 92 5.78 -0.79 -9.37
N ASN A 93 4.78 -1.67 -9.50
CA ASN A 93 4.87 -3.10 -9.22
C ASN A 93 5.24 -3.45 -7.78
N GLN A 94 5.04 -2.54 -6.83
CA GLN A 94 5.17 -2.85 -5.40
C GLN A 94 3.87 -2.65 -4.64
N VAL A 95 3.64 -3.56 -3.69
CA VAL A 95 2.60 -3.45 -2.67
C VAL A 95 3.26 -2.96 -1.40
N ARG A 96 2.73 -1.91 -0.78
CA ARG A 96 3.10 -1.47 0.57
C ARG A 96 2.18 -2.15 1.58
N TRP A 97 2.76 -2.69 2.64
CA TRP A 97 2.05 -3.33 3.73
C TRP A 97 2.32 -2.62 5.03
N PHE A 98 1.29 -2.53 5.87
CA PHE A 98 1.32 -1.87 7.17
C PHE A 98 0.74 -2.81 8.22
N LEU A 99 1.55 -3.18 9.22
CA LEU A 99 1.09 -3.86 10.43
C LEU A 99 0.95 -2.81 11.52
N ASN A 100 -0.28 -2.50 11.91
CA ASN A 100 -0.58 -1.51 12.94
C ASN A 100 -0.83 -2.24 14.26
N VAL A 101 0.09 -2.08 15.21
CA VAL A 101 0.12 -2.82 16.47
C VAL A 101 0.00 -1.84 17.64
N ASN A 102 -0.97 -2.08 18.50
CA ASN A 102 -1.20 -1.36 19.76
C ASN A 102 -1.30 0.17 19.58
N LEU A 103 -2.06 0.65 18.60
CA LEU A 103 -2.20 2.10 18.35
C LEU A 103 -2.81 2.87 19.53
N ASN A 104 -3.63 2.19 20.35
CA ASN A 104 -4.18 2.75 21.60
C ASN A 104 -3.17 2.77 22.75
N LYS A 105 -1.94 2.28 22.55
CA LYS A 105 -0.88 2.22 23.57
C LYS A 105 -1.36 1.55 24.86
N SER A 106 -2.08 0.45 24.75
CA SER A 106 -2.51 -0.34 25.90
C SER A 106 -1.31 -0.97 26.62
N ASP A 107 -1.49 -1.26 27.91
CA ASP A 107 -0.56 -2.14 28.62
C ASP A 107 -0.68 -3.56 28.05
N VAL A 108 0.45 -4.25 27.90
CA VAL A 108 0.49 -5.66 27.47
C VAL A 108 1.15 -6.51 28.53
N THR A 109 0.54 -7.65 28.82
CA THR A 109 1.04 -8.57 29.86
C THR A 109 2.01 -9.60 29.31
N GLU A 110 2.00 -9.84 27.99
CA GLU A 110 2.80 -10.85 27.29
C GLU A 110 3.49 -10.27 26.06
N ASP A 111 4.40 -11.04 25.46
CA ASP A 111 4.96 -10.74 24.15
C ASP A 111 3.84 -10.74 23.09
N ILE A 112 3.95 -9.83 22.11
CA ILE A 112 3.05 -9.82 20.96
C ILE A 112 3.68 -10.68 19.86
N SER A 113 2.95 -11.67 19.36
CA SER A 113 3.42 -12.55 18.29
C SER A 113 2.49 -12.49 17.09
N ILE A 114 3.04 -12.28 15.90
CA ILE A 114 2.33 -12.21 14.62
C ILE A 114 2.96 -13.23 13.67
N ALA A 115 2.14 -14.07 13.07
CA ALA A 115 2.54 -14.93 11.96
C ALA A 115 1.91 -14.38 10.68
N ASP A 116 2.73 -13.81 9.79
CA ASP A 116 2.27 -13.28 8.51
C ASP A 116 2.60 -14.29 7.40
N ARG A 117 1.60 -14.58 6.57
CA ARG A 117 1.69 -15.53 5.46
C ARG A 117 1.24 -14.82 4.20
N GLN A 118 2.19 -14.47 3.35
CA GLN A 118 1.90 -13.63 2.19
C GLN A 118 1.25 -14.44 1.07
N GLY A 119 0.23 -13.85 0.44
CA GLY A 119 -0.45 -14.44 -0.71
C GLY A 119 0.46 -14.57 -1.95
N SER A 120 0.04 -15.39 -2.89
CA SER A 120 0.71 -15.60 -4.18
C SER A 120 0.80 -14.33 -5.04
N GLY A 121 1.69 -14.32 -6.03
CA GLY A 121 1.86 -13.22 -6.99
C GLY A 121 2.70 -12.06 -6.47
N GLN A 122 3.40 -12.26 -5.34
CA GLN A 122 4.26 -11.29 -4.70
C GLN A 122 5.54 -11.94 -4.17
N GLN A 123 6.60 -11.14 -4.11
CA GLN A 123 7.87 -11.47 -3.49
C GLN A 123 8.16 -10.48 -2.37
N LEU A 124 8.31 -10.96 -1.14
CA LEU A 124 8.61 -10.12 0.02
C LEU A 124 9.99 -9.47 -0.11
N ASN A 125 10.05 -8.15 0.10
CA ASN A 125 11.31 -7.41 0.13
C ASN A 125 11.84 -7.37 1.58
N LYS A 126 12.65 -8.36 1.97
CA LYS A 126 13.09 -8.57 3.37
C LYS A 126 13.84 -7.37 3.98
N GLU A 127 14.51 -6.56 3.17
CA GLU A 127 15.25 -5.37 3.63
C GLU A 127 14.38 -4.11 3.74
N SER A 128 13.13 -4.15 3.29
CA SER A 128 12.24 -2.98 3.26
C SER A 128 11.56 -2.68 4.61
N PHE A 129 11.79 -3.52 5.63
CA PHE A 129 11.13 -3.39 6.92
C PHE A 129 11.61 -2.15 7.68
N THR A 130 10.65 -1.30 8.04
CA THR A 130 10.84 -0.14 8.91
C THR A 130 9.77 -0.10 9.99
N PHE A 131 10.13 0.48 11.13
CA PHE A 131 9.30 0.50 12.33
C PHE A 131 9.15 1.94 12.79
N ASP A 132 7.91 2.39 12.90
CA ASP A 132 7.54 3.62 13.59
C ASP A 132 7.04 3.25 14.97
N ILE A 133 7.75 3.71 15.99
CA ILE A 133 7.57 3.33 17.38
C ILE A 133 7.24 4.60 18.15
N VAL A 134 6.04 4.65 18.72
CA VAL A 134 5.54 5.83 19.42
C VAL A 134 5.08 5.45 20.82
N ASN A 135 5.63 6.14 21.82
CA ASN A 135 5.17 6.11 23.20
C ASN A 135 5.18 7.55 23.76
N ASP A 136 4.94 7.72 25.05
CA ASP A 136 4.85 9.06 25.66
C ASP A 136 6.21 9.77 25.79
N LYS A 137 7.32 9.03 25.66
CA LYS A 137 8.68 9.57 25.80
C LYS A 137 9.28 9.98 24.47
N GLU A 138 9.02 9.22 23.41
CA GLU A 138 9.68 9.41 22.12
C GLU A 138 8.88 8.85 20.94
N THR A 139 9.26 9.32 19.76
CA THR A 139 8.91 8.76 18.46
C THR A 139 10.18 8.34 17.74
N LYS A 140 10.24 7.10 17.28
CA LYS A 140 11.40 6.51 16.61
C LYS A 140 11.01 5.94 15.26
N TYR A 141 11.83 6.20 14.25
CA TYR A 141 11.74 5.59 12.93
C TYR A 141 13.02 4.81 12.68
N ILE A 142 12.93 3.48 12.74
CA ILE A 142 14.12 2.61 12.74
C ILE A 142 13.99 1.47 11.73
N SER A 143 15.13 0.98 11.28
CA SER A 143 15.24 -0.23 10.47
C SER A 143 14.96 -1.50 11.28
N LEU A 144 14.79 -2.63 10.58
CA LEU A 144 14.72 -3.94 11.22
C LEU A 144 15.96 -4.28 12.06
N ALA A 145 17.16 -3.99 11.56
CA ALA A 145 18.39 -4.29 12.29
C ALA A 145 18.44 -3.53 13.64
N GLU A 146 18.06 -2.26 13.63
CA GLU A 146 17.98 -1.44 14.85
C GLU A 146 16.86 -1.90 15.79
N PHE A 147 15.71 -2.33 15.24
CA PHE A 147 14.60 -2.88 16.01
C PHE A 147 15.04 -4.10 16.84
N GLU A 148 15.79 -5.02 16.22
CA GLU A 148 16.33 -6.21 16.88
C GLU A 148 17.48 -5.87 17.83
N GLN A 149 18.44 -5.04 17.40
CA GLN A 149 19.59 -4.64 18.22
C GLN A 149 19.18 -3.90 19.50
N GLN A 150 18.15 -3.05 19.41
CA GLN A 150 17.60 -2.35 20.56
C GLN A 150 16.69 -3.25 21.41
N GLY A 151 16.44 -4.50 21.01
CA GLY A 151 15.64 -5.45 21.78
C GLY A 151 14.16 -5.07 21.88
N TYR A 152 13.59 -4.49 20.82
CA TYR A 152 12.13 -4.32 20.72
C TYR A 152 11.43 -5.62 20.37
N GLY A 153 12.13 -6.53 19.68
CA GLY A 153 11.54 -7.74 19.16
C GLY A 153 12.49 -8.50 18.26
N LYS A 154 11.93 -9.40 17.45
CA LYS A 154 12.65 -10.19 16.44
C LYS A 154 11.73 -10.54 15.28
N ILE A 155 12.28 -10.61 14.07
CA ILE A 155 11.62 -11.25 12.93
C ILE A 155 12.32 -12.56 12.55
N ASP A 156 11.53 -13.60 12.27
CA ASP A 156 12.00 -14.87 11.74
C ASP A 156 11.36 -15.10 10.36
N PHE A 157 12.14 -15.04 9.29
CA PHE A 157 11.68 -15.38 7.94
C PHE A 157 11.56 -16.89 7.81
N VAL A 158 10.31 -17.38 7.74
CA VAL A 158 9.98 -18.82 7.67
C VAL A 158 10.16 -19.35 6.26
N THR A 159 9.79 -18.52 5.27
CA THR A 159 10.01 -18.78 3.84
C THR A 159 10.48 -17.48 3.18
N ASP A 160 10.53 -17.45 1.85
CA ASP A 160 10.80 -16.21 1.14
C ASP A 160 9.67 -15.19 1.21
N ASN A 161 8.46 -15.61 1.60
CA ASN A 161 7.26 -14.77 1.66
C ASN A 161 6.56 -14.78 3.02
N ASP A 162 6.98 -15.66 3.94
CA ASP A 162 6.36 -15.82 5.24
C ASP A 162 7.32 -15.40 6.35
N PHE A 163 6.80 -14.76 7.39
CA PHE A 163 7.58 -14.42 8.57
C PHE A 163 6.78 -14.52 9.86
N ASN A 164 7.49 -14.67 10.97
CA ASN A 164 6.96 -14.50 12.31
C ASN A 164 7.61 -13.25 12.91
N LEU A 165 6.81 -12.34 13.45
CA LEU A 165 7.27 -11.12 14.10
C LEU A 165 6.86 -11.15 15.57
N ARG A 166 7.83 -10.92 16.45
CA ARG A 166 7.62 -10.85 17.89
C ARG A 166 8.00 -9.47 18.40
N PHE A 167 7.17 -8.89 19.27
CA PHE A 167 7.49 -7.72 20.06
C PHE A 167 7.64 -8.12 21.53
N TYR A 168 8.77 -7.79 22.14
CA TYR A 168 9.02 -8.15 23.52
C TYR A 168 8.19 -7.29 24.47
N ARG A 169 7.49 -7.97 25.40
CA ARG A 169 6.55 -7.39 26.35
C ARG A 169 7.08 -6.10 26.96
N ASN A 170 8.30 -6.12 27.50
CA ASN A 170 8.86 -4.98 28.24
C ASN A 170 8.96 -3.68 27.44
N LYS A 171 9.06 -3.76 26.11
CA LYS A 171 9.09 -2.60 25.21
C LYS A 171 7.78 -2.36 24.46
N ALA A 172 6.84 -3.30 24.52
CA ALA A 172 5.56 -3.19 23.84
C ALA A 172 4.46 -2.51 24.69
N ARG A 173 4.63 -2.47 26.01
CA ARG A 173 3.71 -1.77 26.92
C ARG A 173 3.64 -0.29 26.56
N PHE A 174 2.43 0.26 26.50
CA PHE A 174 2.20 1.69 26.26
C PHE A 174 2.89 2.23 25.01
N THR A 175 3.16 1.35 24.04
CA THR A 175 3.92 1.67 22.83
C THR A 175 3.18 1.14 21.63
N SER A 176 2.96 2.00 20.65
CA SER A 176 2.40 1.63 19.36
C SER A 176 3.52 1.37 18.35
N PHE A 177 3.30 0.41 17.46
CA PHE A 177 4.21 0.08 16.37
C PHE A 177 3.46 0.11 15.04
N ILE A 178 3.97 0.85 14.06
CA ILE A 178 3.58 0.71 12.67
C ILE A 178 4.75 0.10 11.92
N VAL A 179 4.62 -1.18 11.59
CA VAL A 179 5.60 -1.90 10.76
C VAL A 179 5.25 -1.65 9.30
N ARG A 180 6.20 -1.13 8.53
CA ARG A 180 6.06 -0.92 7.08
C ARG A 180 7.01 -1.84 6.37
N TYR A 181 6.54 -2.49 5.32
CA TYR A 181 7.39 -3.25 4.41
C TYR A 181 6.74 -3.29 3.02
N THR A 182 7.49 -3.70 2.02
CA THR A 182 7.00 -3.81 0.65
C THR A 182 7.15 -5.22 0.09
N SER A 183 6.43 -5.48 -0.98
CA SER A 183 6.55 -6.71 -1.75
C SER A 183 6.41 -6.40 -3.23
N THR A 184 7.18 -7.10 -4.05
CA THR A 184 7.22 -6.87 -5.50
C THR A 184 6.25 -7.83 -6.18
N ILE A 185 5.40 -7.34 -7.09
CA ILE A 185 4.45 -8.14 -7.86
C ILE A 185 5.21 -8.99 -8.88
N THR A 186 4.90 -10.29 -8.94
CA THR A 186 5.57 -11.30 -9.82
C THR A 186 4.66 -11.80 -10.93
#